data_AF-A0A3N4KG26-F1
#
_entry.id   AF-A0A3N4KG26-F1
#
_cell.length_a   1.000
_cell.length_b   1.000
_cell.length_c   1.000
_cell.angle_alpha   90.00
_cell.angle_beta   90.00
_cell.angle_gamma   90.00
#
_symmetry.space_group_name_H-M   'P 1'
#
loop_
_entity.id
_entity.type
_entity.pdbx_description
1 polymer ?
#
loop_
_entity_poly.entity_id
_entity_poly.type
_entity_poly.pdbx_seq_one_letter_code
_entity_poly.pdbx_strand_id
1 'polypeptide(L)' 'MQQHKNSKRRELTEEERVSVILLYKEGKIYHKIGEEIGTSRTTVGRIDSPDLNPI' A
#
# COMPACT_ATOMS: atom_id res chain seq x y z
N MET A 1 -8.19 20.68 -26.15
CA MET A 1 -7.13 19.88 -25.50
C MET A 1 -7.61 19.50 -24.11
N GLN A 2 -8.21 18.32 -23.94
CA GLN A 2 -8.62 17.86 -22.62
C GLN A 2 -7.38 17.38 -21.87
N GLN A 3 -6.96 18.15 -20.88
CA GLN A 3 -5.96 17.76 -19.89
C GLN A 3 -6.57 16.67 -19.00
N HIS A 4 -6.64 15.42 -19.49
CA HIS A 4 -6.80 14.28 -18.59
C HIS A 4 -5.49 14.20 -17.80
N LYS A 5 -5.50 14.73 -16.57
CA LYS A 5 -4.42 14.57 -15.61
C LYS A 5 -4.21 13.07 -15.42
N ASN A 6 -3.27 12.48 -16.15
CA ASN A 6 -2.83 11.11 -15.94
C ASN A 6 -2.03 11.09 -14.64
N SER A 7 -2.74 11.19 -13.51
CA SER A 7 -2.19 10.87 -12.20
C SER A 7 -2.09 9.35 -12.20
N LYS A 8 -1.01 8.82 -12.79
CA LYS A 8 -0.66 7.40 -12.76
C LYS A 8 -0.55 7.02 -11.28
N ARG A 9 -1.63 6.50 -10.72
CA ARG A 9 -1.62 5.92 -9.38
C ARG A 9 -0.63 4.76 -9.44
N ARG A 10 0.42 4.81 -8.61
CA ARG A 10 1.38 3.71 -8.49
C ARG A 10 0.62 2.52 -7.92
N GLU A 11 0.45 1.49 -8.74
CA GLU A 11 0.00 0.19 -8.27
C GLU A 11 1.16 -0.50 -7.55
N LEU A 12 0.87 -1.12 -6.41
CA LEU A 12 1.85 -1.96 -5.72
C LEU A 12 1.97 -3.27 -6.49
N THR A 13 3.20 -3.68 -6.73
CA THR A 13 3.53 -5.00 -7.29
C THR A 13 3.17 -6.10 -6.27
N GLU A 14 3.11 -7.34 -6.73
CA GLU A 14 2.77 -8.48 -5.88
C GLU A 14 3.77 -8.64 -4.71
N GLU A 15 5.06 -8.47 -4.97
CA GLU A 15 6.12 -8.47 -3.95
C GLU A 15 5.90 -7.40 -2.86
N GLU A 16 5.46 -6.20 -3.26
CA GLU A 16 5.18 -5.10 -2.34
C GLU A 16 3.93 -5.42 -1.51
N ARG A 17 2.90 -6.01 -2.12
CA ARG A 17 1.70 -6.46 -1.41
C ARG A 17 2.02 -7.53 -0.37
N VAL A 18 2.85 -8.52 -0.72
CA VAL A 18 3.29 -9.56 0.21
C VAL A 18 4.07 -8.94 1.37
N SER A 19 4.97 -8.00 1.09
CA SER A 19 5.70 -7.26 2.11
C SER A 19 4.76 -6.49 3.05
N VAL A 20 3.76 -5.79 2.50
CA VAL A 20 2.76 -5.08 3.31
C VAL A 20 1.99 -6.02 4.23
N ILE A 21 1.51 -7.15 3.70
CA ILE A 21 0.72 -8.11 4.48
C ILE A 21 1.57 -8.73 5.59
N LEU A 22 2.82 -9.09 5.31
CA LEU A 22 3.74 -9.66 6.30
C LEU A 22 4.00 -8.66 7.43
N LEU A 23 4.32 -7.41 7.07
CA LEU A 23 4.61 -6.35 8.04
C LEU A 23 3.39 -5.96 8.86
N TYR A 24 2.20 -5.99 8.26
CA TYR A 24 0.96 -5.76 8.98
C TYR A 24 0.66 -6.91 9.96
N LYS A 25 0.92 -8.17 9.57
CA LYS A 25 0.81 -9.33 10.46
C LYS A 25 1.81 -9.29 11.62
N GLU A 26 2.98 -8.68 11.43
CA GLU A 26 3.92 -8.36 12.53
C GLU A 26 3.41 -7.23 13.46
N GLY A 27 2.27 -6.61 13.16
CA GLY A 27 1.69 -5.52 13.93
C GLY A 27 2.27 -4.14 13.59
N LYS A 28 3.04 -4.00 12.50
CA LYS A 28 3.54 -2.69 12.06
C LYS A 28 2.39 -1.85 11.50
N ILE A 29 2.41 -0.56 11.81
CA ILE A 29 1.45 0.41 11.30
C ILE A 29 1.73 0.75 9.83
N TYR A 30 0.69 1.08 9.05
CA TYR A 30 0.81 1.43 7.62
C TYR A 30 1.85 2.52 7.31
N HIS A 31 2.12 3.43 8.24
CA HIS A 31 3.18 4.42 8.09
C HIS A 31 4.56 3.74 8.00
N LYS A 32 4.87 2.87 8.96
CA LYS A 32 6.16 2.20 9.04
C LYS A 32 6.36 1.21 7.91
N ILE A 33 5.28 0.52 7.53
CA ILE A 33 5.26 -0.35 6.36
C ILE A 33 5.61 0.44 5.10
N GLY A 34 4.98 1.61 4.92
CA GLY A 34 5.26 2.48 3.79
C GLY A 34 6.71 2.94 3.74
N GLU A 35 7.27 3.34 4.87
CA GLU A 35 8.69 3.69 4.98
C GLU A 35 9.62 2.52 4.61
N GLU A 36 9.27 1.29 4.99
CA GLU A 36 10.11 0.11 4.78
C GLU A 36 10.17 -0.31 3.30
N ILE A 37 9.04 -0.26 2.60
CA ILE A 37 8.94 -0.63 1.17
C ILE A 37 9.10 0.57 0.22
N GLY A 38 9.31 1.78 0.76
CA GLY A 38 9.47 2.98 -0.04
C GLY A 38 8.18 3.41 -0.76
N THR A 39 7.04 3.26 -0.08
CA THR A 39 5.72 3.72 -0.57
C THR A 39 5.01 4.60 0.46
N SER A 40 4.05 5.40 0.02
CA SER A 40 3.30 6.26 0.93
C SER A 40 2.30 5.46 1.76
N ARG A 41 2.08 5.85 3.03
CA ARG A 41 1.02 5.30 3.91
C ARG A 41 -0.34 5.20 3.19
N THR A 42 -0.69 6.21 2.41
CA THR A 42 -1.94 6.27 1.65
C THR A 42 -2.01 5.23 0.53
N THR A 43 -0.87 4.80 -0.02
CA THR A 43 -0.78 3.69 -0.98
C THR A 43 -0.94 2.36 -0.25
N VAL A 44 -0.30 2.20 0.91
CA VAL A 44 -0.44 1.00 1.77
C VAL A 44 -1.89 0.80 2.22
N GLY A 45 -2.54 1.85 2.74
CA GLY A 45 -3.92 1.78 3.23
C GLY A 45 -5.00 1.65 2.15
N ARG A 46 -4.61 1.71 0.87
CA ARG A 46 -5.50 1.43 -0.28
C ARG A 46 -5.42 0.00 -0.75
N ILE A 47 -4.59 -0.82 -0.11
CA ILE A 47 -4.57 -2.24 -0.39
C ILE A 47 -5.89 -2.81 0.13
N ASP A 48 -6.80 -3.04 -0.82
CA ASP A 48 -7.97 -3.87 -0.65
C ASP A 48 -7.48 -5.32 -0.56
N SER A 49 -7.01 -5.69 0.62
CA SER A 49 -6.69 -7.07 0.96
C SER A 49 -7.59 -7.48 2.11
N PRO A 50 -8.35 -8.58 1.97
CA PRO A 50 -9.17 -9.10 3.06
C PRO A 50 -8.35 -9.41 4.32
N ASP A 51 -7.05 -9.71 4.17
CA ASP A 51 -6.06 -9.90 5.25
C ASP A 51 -5.72 -8.63 6.04
N LEU A 52 -6.05 -7.43 5.56
CA LEU A 52 -5.74 -6.16 6.22
C LEU A 52 -6.94 -5.53 6.94
N ASN A 53 -8.09 -6.22 6.99
CA ASN A 53 -9.24 -5.75 7.76
C ASN A 53 -9.06 -6.07 9.24
N PRO A 54 -8.96 -5.06 10.13
CA PRO A 54 -9.17 -5.30 11.55
C PRO A 54 -10.65 -5.65 11.77
N ILE A 55 -10.90 -6.83 12.36
CA ILE A 55 -12.22 -7.20 12.93
C ILE A 55 -12.49 -6.29 14.13
#